data_AF-A0A8T1RVH2-F1
#
_entry.id   AF-A0A8T1RVH2-F1
#
_cell.length_a   1.000
_cell.length_b   1.000
_cell.length_c   1.000
_cell.angle_alpha   90.00
_cell.angle_beta   90.00
_cell.angle_gamma   90.00
#
_symmetry.space_group_name_H-M   'P 1'
#
loop_
_entity.id
_entity.type
_entity.pdbx_description
1 polymer ?
#
loop_
_entity_poly.entity_id
_entity_poly.type
_entity_poly.pdbx_seq_one_letter_code
_entity_poly.pdbx_strand_id
1 'polypeptide(L)'
;MVITTIICYLICWMPYGVIALLATFGSPGAVSPVAYVIPSILAKSSTVCNPIIYILMNKQVRNMAVITYSLLISSLLKWLIFYDMINKNK
;
A
#
# COMPACT_ATOMS: atom_id res chain seq x y z
N MET A 1 -2.18 -16.70 3.39
CA MET A 1 -2.56 -15.49 2.64
C MET A 1 -3.74 -14.80 3.30
N VAL A 2 -4.95 -15.38 3.30
CA VAL A 2 -6.16 -14.74 3.88
C VAL A 2 -6.03 -14.43 5.37
N ILE A 3 -5.53 -15.38 6.18
CA ILE A 3 -5.32 -15.14 7.61
C ILE A 3 -4.30 -14.01 7.85
N THR A 4 -3.24 -13.94 7.04
CA THR A 4 -2.21 -12.90 7.12
C THR A 4 -2.78 -11.51 6.81
N THR A 5 -3.64 -11.40 5.79
CA THR A 5 -4.31 -10.13 5.47
C THR A 5 -5.26 -9.70 6.60
N ILE A 6 -5.96 -10.64 7.23
CA ILE A 6 -6.84 -10.35 8.38
C ILE A 6 -6.03 -9.85 9.58
N ILE A 7 -4.94 -10.54 9.93
CA ILE A 7 -4.07 -10.14 11.05
C ILE A 7 -3.49 -8.75 10.79
N CYS A 8 -2.97 -8.50 9.58
CA CYS A 8 -2.39 -7.20 9.24
C CYS A 8 -3.44 -6.09 9.27
N TYR A 9 -4.65 -6.34 8.76
CA TYR A 9 -5.76 -5.41 8.84
C TYR A 9 -6.10 -5.07 10.30
N LEU A 10 -6.24 -6.08 11.17
CA LEU A 10 -6.54 -5.87 12.59
C LEU A 10 -5.42 -5.07 13.28
N ILE A 11 -4.15 -5.37 13.03
CA ILE A 11 -3.03 -4.62 13.62
C ILE A 11 -3.05 -3.14 13.20
N CYS A 12 -3.33 -2.85 11.93
CA CYS A 12 -3.39 -1.46 11.45
C CYS A 12 -4.63 -0.71 11.98
N TRP A 13 -5.77 -1.40 12.11
CA TRP A 13 -7.05 -0.77 12.46
C TRP A 13 -7.34 -0.73 13.97
N MET A 14 -6.79 -1.65 14.76
CA MET A 14 -7.07 -1.74 16.19
C MET A 14 -6.67 -0.47 16.96
N PRO A 15 -5.50 0.15 16.74
CA PRO A 15 -5.14 1.41 17.42
C PRO A 15 -6.12 2.54 17.12
N TYR A 16 -6.57 2.65 15.87
CA TYR A 16 -7.58 3.63 15.48
C TYR A 16 -8.93 3.36 16.14
N GLY A 17 -9.37 2.10 16.16
CA GLY A 17 -10.62 1.69 16.80
C GLY A 17 -10.64 2.03 18.29
N VAL A 18 -9.55 1.75 19.02
CA VAL A 18 -9.43 2.10 20.45
C VAL A 18 -9.53 3.61 20.66
N ILE A 19 -8.81 4.40 19.86
CA ILE A 19 -8.82 5.86 19.99
C ILE A 19 -10.18 6.46 19.60
N ALA A 20 -10.87 5.90 18.61
CA ALA A 20 -12.21 6.31 18.24
C ALA A 20 -13.24 6.03 19.35
N LEU A 21 -13.15 4.88 20.01
CA LEU A 21 -13.98 4.56 21.18
C LEU A 21 -13.70 5.49 22.35
N LEU A 22 -12.43 5.77 22.65
CA LEU A 22 -12.05 6.73 23.69
C LEU A 22 -12.52 8.14 23.39
N ALA A 23 -12.46 8.59 22.13
CA ALA A 23 -12.96 9.90 21.73
C ALA A 23 -14.50 10.00 21.83
N THR A 24 -15.21 8.89 21.63
CA THR A 24 -16.68 8.86 21.61
C THR A 24 -17.28 8.70 23.01
N PHE A 25 -16.70 7.81 23.83
CA PHE A 25 -17.24 7.44 25.14
C PHE A 25 -16.42 7.97 26.32
N GLY A 26 -15.23 8.51 26.07
CA GLY A 26 -14.36 9.09 27.10
C GLY A 26 -14.72 10.53 27.46
N SER A 27 -14.04 11.07 28.46
CA SER A 27 -14.23 12.44 28.92
C SER A 27 -13.90 13.47 27.82
N PRO A 28 -14.59 14.62 27.78
CA PRO A 28 -14.22 15.71 26.87
C PRO A 28 -12.74 16.10 27.03
N GLY A 29 -12.00 16.11 25.94
CA GLY A 29 -10.55 16.38 25.94
C GLY A 29 -9.64 15.18 26.25
N ALA A 30 -10.19 13.96 26.40
CA ALA A 30 -9.40 12.75 26.68
C ALA A 30 -8.43 12.37 25.56
N VAL A 31 -8.70 12.77 24.32
CA VAL A 31 -7.88 12.44 23.15
C VAL A 31 -7.36 13.73 22.51
N SER A 32 -6.04 13.86 22.43
CA SER A 32 -5.42 14.97 21.72
C SER A 32 -5.48 14.77 20.19
N PRO A 33 -5.45 15.84 19.38
CA PRO A 33 -5.47 15.71 17.93
C PRO A 33 -4.34 14.82 17.37
N VAL A 34 -3.14 14.90 17.96
CA VAL A 34 -1.99 14.08 17.55
C VAL A 34 -2.24 12.59 17.83
N ALA A 35 -2.83 12.28 18.99
CA ALA A 35 -3.19 10.90 19.36
C ALA A 35 -4.25 10.29 18.42
N TYR A 36 -5.05 11.12 17.73
CA TYR A 36 -5.98 10.67 16.70
C TYR A 36 -5.32 10.48 15.32
N VAL A 37 -4.44 11.40 14.93
CA VAL A 37 -3.84 11.42 13.59
C VAL A 37 -2.94 10.22 13.34
N ILE A 38 -2.06 9.88 14.29
CA ILE A 38 -1.09 8.78 14.11
C ILE A 38 -1.80 7.44 13.83
N PRO A 39 -2.76 6.98 14.67
CA PRO A 39 -3.54 5.77 14.39
C PRO A 39 -4.39 5.87 13.12
N SER A 40 -4.91 7.04 12.79
CA SER A 40 -5.69 7.25 11.56
C SER A 40 -4.87 7.03 10.30
N ILE A 41 -3.62 7.51 10.28
CA ILE A 41 -2.69 7.28 9.17
C ILE A 41 -2.33 5.79 9.09
N LEU A 42 -2.06 5.15 10.23
CA LEU A 42 -1.76 3.71 10.29
C LEU A 42 -2.91 2.85 9.77
N ALA A 43 -4.16 3.17 10.13
CA ALA A 43 -5.32 2.45 9.61
C ALA A 43 -5.43 2.60 8.08
N LYS A 44 -5.18 3.80 7.55
CA LYS A 44 -5.25 4.08 6.10
C LYS A 44 -4.13 3.37 5.32
N SER A 45 -2.94 3.23 5.89
CA SER A 45 -1.82 2.55 5.22
C SER A 45 -2.00 1.04 5.07
N SER A 46 -2.97 0.42 5.77
CA SER A 46 -3.30 -1.02 5.64
C SER A 46 -3.56 -1.48 4.20
N THR A 47 -4.03 -0.58 3.34
CA THR A 47 -4.28 -0.85 1.91
C THR A 47 -3.01 -1.23 1.14
N VAL A 48 -1.84 -0.73 1.56
CA VAL A 48 -0.53 -1.03 0.96
C VAL A 48 -0.07 -2.44 1.32
N CYS A 49 -0.45 -2.95 2.49
CA CYS A 49 -0.06 -4.28 2.95
C CYS A 49 -0.65 -5.40 2.09
N ASN A 50 -1.84 -5.20 1.51
CA ASN A 50 -2.53 -6.23 0.73
C ASN A 50 -1.72 -6.68 -0.51
N PRO A 51 -1.31 -5.80 -1.46
CA PRO A 51 -0.42 -6.17 -2.56
C PRO A 51 0.87 -6.84 -2.12
N ILE A 52 1.51 -6.35 -1.04
CA ILE A 52 2.76 -6.89 -0.53
C ILE A 52 2.56 -8.34 -0.07
N ILE A 53 1.54 -8.60 0.74
CA ILE A 53 1.21 -9.95 1.23
C ILE A 53 0.92 -10.89 0.05
N TYR A 54 0.19 -10.42 -0.95
CA TYR A 54 -0.13 -11.23 -2.13
C TYR A 54 1.10 -11.58 -2.97
N ILE A 55 2.01 -10.63 -3.20
CA ILE A 55 3.27 -10.87 -3.94
C ILE A 55 4.18 -11.84 -3.17
N LEU A 56 4.26 -11.71 -1.84
CA LEU A 56 5.16 -12.56 -1.05
C LEU A 56 4.61 -13.98 -0.88
N MET A 57 3.31 -14.12 -0.60
CA MET A 57 2.72 -15.41 -0.21
C MET A 57 2.12 -16.22 -1.36
N ASN A 58 1.91 -15.63 -2.54
CA ASN A 58 1.31 -16.33 -3.67
C ASN A 58 2.25 -16.35 -4.90
N LYS A 59 2.68 -17.56 -5.30
CA LYS A 59 3.59 -17.74 -6.45
C LYS A 59 3.00 -17.22 -7.76
N GLN A 60 1.70 -17.39 -7.99
CA GLN A 60 1.05 -16.94 -9.22
C GLN A 60 1.01 -15.42 -9.32
N VAL A 61 0.61 -14.75 -8.23
CA VAL A 61 0.59 -13.28 -8.15
C VAL A 61 2.00 -12.71 -8.31
N ARG A 62 2.99 -13.32 -7.67
CA ARG A 62 4.40 -12.92 -7.82
C ARG A 62 4.88 -13.04 -9.26
N ASN A 63 4.61 -14.16 -9.91
CA ASN A 63 5.04 -14.38 -11.29
C ASN A 63 4.37 -13.39 -12.25
N MET A 64 3.07 -13.13 -12.07
CA MET A 64 2.38 -12.09 -12.84
C MET A 64 3.02 -10.72 -12.62
N ALA A 65 3.25 -10.31 -11.38
CA ALA A 65 3.86 -9.02 -11.07
C ALA A 65 5.22 -8.86 -11.79
N VAL A 66 6.10 -9.86 -11.69
CA VAL A 66 7.41 -9.86 -12.37
C VAL A 66 7.24 -9.72 -13.89
N ILE A 67 6.36 -10.52 -14.51
CA ILE A 67 6.10 -10.44 -15.95
C ILE A 67 5.62 -9.04 -16.34
N THR A 68 4.67 -8.46 -15.60
CA THR A 68 4.16 -7.11 -15.86
C THR A 68 5.27 -6.06 -15.78
N TYR A 69 6.14 -6.11 -14.76
CA TYR A 69 7.28 -5.19 -14.64
C TYR A 69 8.28 -5.38 -15.78
N SER A 70 8.60 -6.61 -16.17
CA SER A 70 9.49 -6.90 -17.30
C SER A 70 8.94 -6.34 -18.62
N LEU A 71 7.63 -6.49 -18.86
CA LEU A 71 6.97 -5.95 -20.05
C LEU A 71 7.00 -4.41 -20.07
N LEU A 72 6.69 -3.76 -18.94
CA LEU A 72 6.77 -2.31 -18.80
C LEU A 72 8.16 -1.78 -19.10
N ILE A 73 9.20 -2.38 -18.53
CA ILE A 73 10.60 -2.00 -18.78
C ILE A 73 10.94 -2.19 -20.26
N SER A 74 10.54 -3.31 -20.87
CA SER A 74 10.78 -3.55 -22.30
C SER A 74 10.08 -2.52 -23.19
N SER A 75 8.88 -2.09 -22.83
CA SER A 75 8.13 -1.06 -23.56
C SER A 75 8.77 0.32 -23.42
N LEU A 76 9.22 0.67 -22.21
CA LEU A 76 9.93 1.92 -21.95
C LEU A 76 11.26 1.98 -22.71
N LEU A 77 12.04 0.89 -22.74
CA LEU A 77 13.28 0.83 -23.52
C LEU A 77 13.01 1.04 -25.02
N LYS A 78 12.01 0.37 -25.59
CA LYS A 78 11.64 0.54 -27.00
C LYS A 78 11.25 1.98 -27.30
N TRP A 79 10.50 2.62 -26.41
CA TRP A 79 10.11 4.02 -26.55
C TRP A 79 11.32 4.96 -26.48
N LEU A 80 12.25 4.74 -25.55
CA LEU A 80 13.47 5.55 -25.43
C LEU A 80 14.37 5.44 -26.68
N ILE A 81 14.51 4.23 -27.23
CA ILE A 81 15.26 4.01 -28.48
C ILE A 81 14.59 4.76 -29.64
N PHE A 82 13.27 4.66 -29.76
CA PHE A 82 12.51 5.36 -30.80
C PHE A 82 12.59 6.88 -30.65
N TYR A 83 12.53 7.40 -29.42
CA TYR A 83 12.71 8.81 -29.12
C TYR A 83 14.10 9.32 -29.58
N ASP A 84 15.16 8.57 -29.27
CA ASP A 84 16.52 8.89 -29.71
C ASP A 84 16.66 8.88 -31.24
N MET A 85 16.02 7.90 -31.92
CA MET A 85 15.99 7.85 -33.39
C MET A 85 15.31 9.06 -34.03
N ILE A 86 14.20 9.54 -33.47
CA ILE A 86 13.53 10.75 -33.97
C ILE A 86 14.43 11.97 -33.80
N ASN A 87 15.09 12.08 -32.65
CA ASN A 87 15.86 13.27 -32.32
C ASN A 87 17.22 13.32 -33.04
N LYS A 88 17.79 12.17 -33.42
CA LYS A 88 19.01 12.09 -34.26
C LYS A 88 18.76 12.37 -35.74
N ASN A 89 17.53 12.25 -36.22
CA ASN A 89 17.14 12.49 -37.61
C ASN A 89 16.57 13.90 -37.85
N LYS A 90 16.62 14.77 -36.84
CA LYS A 90 16.35 16.21 -36.95
C LYS A 90 17.68 16.98 -36.89
#